data_AF-A0A8B6HU63-F1
#
_entry.id   AF-A0A8B6HU63-F1
#
_cell.length_a   1.000
_cell.length_b   1.000
_cell.length_c   1.000
_cell.angle_alpha   90.00
_cell.angle_beta   90.00
_cell.angle_gamma   90.00
#
_symmetry.space_group_name_H-M   'P 1'
#
loop_
_entity.id
_entity.type
_entity.pdbx_description
1 polymer ?
#
loop_
_entity_poly.entity_id
_entity_poly.type
_entity_poly.pdbx_seq_one_letter_code
_entity_poly.pdbx_strand_id
1 'polypeptide(L)'
;MSSLEERREARRRRRQQEEESGETETPAEDTSSRRSRRRRGTEDDIDTSATEETDSAPVSVPEPESQPQVNNNAEEEESRRREEEEEAERQRQAAEETRRRQQEEEDRRRREDEERRQREEEEQRKREEEERLERERQEAEEREREEAARQMEEQQKKKKGKRKGLGGLSPEKKKMLKKLIMQKAAEDLRNEAKAKAEEKERYINERVGPLSLEGKAEGDLVKLCKQLHQQLSKLEEEVYDWEVKIRKQDQEIITLTLKVNDSKGKFAKPVLKKVNKTESKFKKLTSKTSKDKADFRDNLKSTGQSKFAIDEEEKAE
;
A
#
# COMPACT_ATOMS: atom_id res chain seq x y z
N MET A 1 -17.65 19.35 34.93
CA MET A 1 -16.25 18.93 34.65
C MET A 1 -16.24 18.33 33.25
N SER A 2 -15.22 18.60 32.43
CA SER A 2 -15.34 18.53 30.96
C SER A 2 -15.32 17.08 30.42
N SER A 3 -16.14 16.79 29.40
CA SER A 3 -16.22 15.48 28.72
C SER A 3 -14.91 14.98 28.11
N LEU A 4 -13.90 15.85 27.98
CA LEU A 4 -12.54 15.50 27.56
C LEU A 4 -11.72 14.85 28.67
N GLU A 5 -12.01 15.18 29.92
CA GLU A 5 -11.32 14.65 31.09
C GLU A 5 -11.78 13.21 31.38
N GLU A 6 -13.08 12.99 31.23
CA GLU A 6 -13.73 11.67 31.33
C GLU A 6 -13.23 10.70 30.23
N ARG A 7 -13.03 11.19 28.99
CA ARG A 7 -12.41 10.42 27.90
C ARG A 7 -10.94 10.10 28.15
N ARG A 8 -10.22 10.95 28.89
CA ARG A 8 -8.80 10.71 29.24
C ARG A 8 -8.69 9.69 30.37
N GLU A 9 -9.59 9.73 31.34
CA GLU A 9 -9.68 8.70 32.38
C GLU A 9 -10.08 7.34 31.83
N ALA A 10 -11.03 7.27 30.90
CA ALA A 10 -11.42 6.01 30.26
C ALA A 10 -10.24 5.33 29.53
N ARG A 11 -9.37 6.10 28.88
CA ARG A 11 -8.14 5.57 28.25
C ARG A 11 -7.10 5.11 29.25
N ARG A 12 -6.98 5.76 30.40
CA ARG A 12 -6.07 5.33 31.48
C ARG A 12 -6.54 4.03 32.10
N ARG A 13 -7.84 3.89 32.35
CA ARG A 13 -8.44 2.65 32.89
C ARG A 13 -8.26 1.47 31.94
N ARG A 14 -8.42 1.68 30.62
CA ARG A 14 -8.22 0.61 29.63
C ARG A 14 -6.76 0.14 29.58
N ARG A 15 -5.79 1.05 29.66
CA ARG A 15 -4.36 0.68 29.73
C ARG A 15 -4.02 -0.10 30.99
N GLN A 16 -4.59 0.29 32.13
CA GLN A 16 -4.40 -0.43 33.38
C GLN A 16 -5.01 -1.83 33.31
N GLN A 17 -6.17 -2.00 32.66
CA GLN A 17 -6.76 -3.32 32.42
C GLN A 17 -5.94 -4.17 31.45
N GLU A 18 -5.37 -3.58 30.39
CA GLU A 18 -4.49 -4.29 29.44
C GLU A 18 -3.13 -4.69 30.07
N GLU A 19 -2.61 -3.89 31.02
CA GLU A 19 -1.43 -4.25 31.81
C GLU A 19 -1.71 -5.32 32.88
N GLU A 20 -2.94 -5.36 33.41
CA GLU A 20 -3.39 -6.34 34.40
C GLU A 20 -3.79 -7.68 33.77
N SER A 21 -4.19 -7.68 32.49
CA SER A 21 -4.58 -8.90 31.75
C SER A 21 -3.42 -9.65 31.09
N GLY A 22 -2.19 -9.14 31.13
CA GLY A 22 -0.98 -9.89 30.79
C GLY A 22 -0.89 -10.49 29.37
N GLU A 23 -1.68 -10.00 28.40
CA GLU A 23 -1.68 -10.51 27.04
C GLU A 23 -0.91 -9.56 26.11
N THR A 24 0.39 -9.81 25.96
CA THR A 24 1.18 -9.25 24.85
C THR A 24 1.18 -10.23 23.69
N GLU A 25 0.32 -10.02 22.69
CA GLU A 25 0.51 -10.63 21.37
C GLU A 25 1.67 -9.92 20.67
N THR A 26 2.77 -10.65 20.44
CA THR A 26 3.83 -10.26 19.49
C THR A 26 3.68 -11.08 18.21
N PRO A 27 3.86 -10.48 17.01
CA PRO A 27 3.83 -11.23 15.76
C PRO A 27 5.19 -11.91 15.53
N ALA A 28 5.17 -13.20 15.22
CA ALA A 28 6.34 -14.03 14.98
C ALA A 28 7.05 -13.65 13.65
N GLU A 29 8.36 -13.42 13.73
CA GLU A 29 9.28 -13.41 12.59
C GLU A 29 9.74 -14.84 12.30
N ASP A 30 9.48 -15.34 11.09
CA ASP A 30 10.00 -16.63 10.63
C ASP A 30 11.31 -16.40 9.87
N THR A 31 12.43 -16.68 10.53
CA THR A 31 13.74 -16.83 9.91
C THR A 31 14.22 -18.25 10.18
N SER A 32 14.40 -19.04 9.13
CA SER A 32 15.17 -20.28 9.22
C SER A 32 15.95 -20.52 7.94
N SER A 33 17.16 -19.99 7.99
CA SER A 33 18.30 -20.44 7.21
C SER A 33 18.88 -21.70 7.85
N ARG A 34 19.51 -22.52 6.99
CA ARG A 34 20.63 -23.43 7.28
C ARG A 34 20.30 -24.84 7.83
N ARG A 35 20.58 -25.78 6.91
CA ARG A 35 21.81 -26.61 6.93
C ARG A 35 21.65 -28.01 7.52
N SER A 36 21.60 -28.95 6.57
CA SER A 36 22.52 -30.09 6.44
C SER A 36 22.39 -31.23 7.45
N ARG A 37 22.14 -32.43 6.91
CA ARG A 37 23.08 -33.59 6.83
C ARG A 37 22.24 -34.86 6.65
N ARG A 38 22.44 -35.54 5.52
CA ARG A 38 23.15 -36.84 5.37
C ARG A 38 22.36 -38.09 5.80
N ARG A 39 22.20 -38.95 4.81
CA ARG A 39 22.53 -40.40 4.77
C ARG A 39 21.68 -41.40 5.58
N ARG A 40 21.06 -42.30 4.80
CA ARG A 40 21.43 -43.74 4.61
C ARG A 40 20.70 -44.77 5.48
N GLY A 41 20.25 -45.84 4.79
CA GLY A 41 20.03 -47.20 5.33
C GLY A 41 18.56 -47.49 5.62
N THR A 42 17.87 -48.42 4.94
CA THR A 42 17.91 -49.92 4.99
C THR A 42 16.73 -50.46 5.80
N GLU A 43 16.37 -51.73 5.52
CA GLU A 43 15.39 -52.64 6.14
C GLU A 43 14.11 -52.78 5.28
N ASP A 44 13.96 -53.87 4.52
CA ASP A 44 13.72 -55.28 4.88
C ASP A 44 12.21 -55.57 4.96
N ASP A 45 11.74 -56.48 4.09
CA ASP A 45 10.52 -57.25 4.31
C ASP A 45 10.80 -58.70 3.90
N ILE A 46 11.10 -59.49 4.93
CA ILE A 46 10.89 -60.93 5.08
C ILE A 46 9.39 -61.04 5.46
N ASP A 47 8.54 -62.03 5.15
CA ASP A 47 8.65 -63.49 5.12
C ASP A 47 7.29 -64.03 4.65
N THR A 48 7.24 -65.26 4.12
CA THR A 48 6.28 -66.27 4.59
C THR A 48 6.61 -67.66 4.02
N SER A 49 7.20 -68.48 4.89
CA SER A 49 6.73 -69.80 5.31
C SER A 49 6.59 -70.96 4.29
N ALA A 50 7.40 -72.00 4.52
CA ALA A 50 6.92 -73.38 4.63
C ALA A 50 7.93 -74.21 5.46
N THR A 51 7.45 -74.77 6.56
CA THR A 51 8.14 -75.71 7.47
C THR A 51 7.56 -77.11 7.31
N GLU A 52 8.41 -78.14 7.38
CA GLU A 52 8.18 -79.50 7.94
C GLU A 52 9.55 -80.24 7.83
N GLU A 53 10.29 -80.44 8.93
CA GLU A 53 10.42 -81.67 9.77
C GLU A 53 11.82 -82.32 9.57
N THR A 54 12.77 -82.35 10.54
CA THR A 54 12.96 -83.27 11.71
C THR A 54 13.04 -84.75 11.30
N ASP A 55 13.93 -85.66 11.73
CA ASP A 55 15.01 -85.74 12.72
C ASP A 55 15.69 -87.15 12.59
N SER A 56 16.76 -87.39 13.34
CA SER A 56 17.23 -88.69 13.90
C SER A 56 18.36 -89.49 13.20
N ALA A 57 19.50 -89.52 13.88
CA ALA A 57 20.41 -90.68 13.99
C ALA A 57 20.05 -91.47 15.28
N PRO A 58 20.71 -92.59 15.66
CA PRO A 58 21.17 -93.80 14.94
C PRO A 58 20.53 -95.09 15.55
N VAL A 59 20.94 -96.32 15.13
CA VAL A 59 21.10 -97.58 15.92
C VAL A 59 20.70 -98.92 15.20
N SER A 60 21.73 -99.76 15.00
CA SER A 60 21.89 -101.25 15.03
C SER A 60 21.00 -102.29 14.29
N VAL A 61 21.62 -102.96 13.29
CA VAL A 61 21.95 -104.44 13.14
C VAL A 61 20.80 -105.47 13.32
N PRO A 62 20.56 -106.47 12.41
CA PRO A 62 21.54 -107.51 12.05
C PRO A 62 21.64 -108.04 10.59
N GLU A 63 22.84 -108.60 10.34
CA GLU A 63 23.29 -109.66 9.42
C GLU A 63 22.39 -110.93 9.37
N PRO A 64 22.62 -111.97 8.54
CA PRO A 64 23.82 -112.34 7.74
C PRO A 64 23.47 -112.73 6.26
N GLU A 65 24.29 -113.22 5.32
CA GLU A 65 25.60 -113.87 5.32
C GLU A 65 26.16 -113.95 3.87
N SER A 66 27.47 -113.72 3.72
CA SER A 66 28.43 -114.47 2.88
C SER A 66 28.38 -114.47 1.33
N GLN A 67 29.50 -114.02 0.71
CA GLN A 67 30.44 -114.78 -0.16
C GLN A 67 31.19 -113.87 -1.19
N PRO A 68 32.41 -114.22 -1.65
CA PRO A 68 33.58 -113.36 -1.45
C PRO A 68 34.28 -112.81 -2.71
N GLN A 69 35.13 -111.80 -2.45
CA GLN A 69 36.42 -111.45 -3.10
C GLN A 69 36.44 -111.05 -4.58
N VAL A 70 36.89 -109.80 -4.84
CA VAL A 70 38.08 -109.52 -5.66
C VAL A 70 38.64 -108.12 -5.36
N ASN A 71 39.93 -108.06 -5.04
CA ASN A 71 40.70 -106.83 -4.81
C ASN A 71 41.09 -106.18 -6.16
N ASN A 72 40.61 -104.97 -6.44
CA ASN A 72 41.14 -104.10 -7.50
C ASN A 72 41.63 -102.77 -6.91
N ASN A 73 42.76 -102.81 -6.19
CA ASN A 73 43.36 -101.65 -5.52
C ASN A 73 44.19 -100.75 -6.46
N ALA A 74 43.91 -100.79 -7.77
CA ALA A 74 44.62 -100.02 -8.80
C ALA A 74 43.70 -99.12 -9.62
N GLU A 75 42.40 -99.44 -9.72
CA GLU A 75 41.43 -98.64 -10.47
C GLU A 75 40.95 -97.41 -9.68
N GLU A 76 40.91 -97.49 -8.34
CA GLU A 76 40.46 -96.40 -7.46
C GLU A 76 41.44 -95.21 -7.35
N GLU A 77 42.75 -95.47 -7.50
CA GLU A 77 43.77 -94.41 -7.44
C GLU A 77 43.85 -93.63 -8.77
N GLU A 78 43.54 -94.29 -9.89
CA GLU A 78 43.50 -93.68 -11.22
C GLU A 78 42.23 -92.83 -11.41
N SER A 79 41.09 -93.25 -10.86
CA SER A 79 39.85 -92.46 -10.85
C SER A 79 39.97 -91.20 -9.99
N ARG A 80 40.64 -91.24 -8.83
CA ARG A 80 40.86 -90.05 -7.98
C ARG A 80 41.77 -89.03 -8.64
N ARG A 81 42.81 -89.46 -9.36
CA ARG A 81 43.70 -88.54 -10.11
C ARG A 81 42.98 -87.88 -11.28
N ARG A 82 42.08 -88.60 -11.97
CA ARG A 82 41.23 -88.02 -13.03
C ARG A 82 40.19 -87.06 -12.46
N GLU A 83 39.60 -87.37 -11.31
CA GLU A 83 38.69 -86.46 -10.59
C GLU A 83 39.40 -85.21 -10.08
N GLU A 84 40.62 -85.33 -9.52
CA GLU A 84 41.44 -84.18 -9.11
C GLU A 84 41.87 -83.31 -10.32
N GLU A 85 42.18 -83.93 -11.45
CA GLU A 85 42.54 -83.21 -12.69
C GLU A 85 41.31 -82.51 -13.29
N GLU A 86 40.14 -83.16 -13.29
CA GLU A 86 38.87 -82.57 -13.74
C GLU A 86 38.39 -81.46 -12.78
N GLU A 87 38.58 -81.61 -11.48
CA GLU A 87 38.28 -80.58 -10.48
C GLU A 87 39.25 -79.39 -10.62
N ALA A 88 40.54 -79.64 -10.86
CA ALA A 88 41.52 -78.59 -11.14
C ALA A 88 41.20 -77.85 -12.45
N GLU A 89 40.70 -78.55 -13.48
CA GLU A 89 40.25 -77.93 -14.72
C GLU A 89 38.99 -77.08 -14.51
N ARG A 90 38.00 -77.59 -13.76
CA ARG A 90 36.80 -76.81 -13.35
C ARG A 90 37.17 -75.59 -12.51
N GLN A 91 38.13 -75.70 -11.60
CA GLN A 91 38.63 -74.57 -10.82
C GLN A 91 39.35 -73.54 -11.70
N ARG A 92 40.12 -73.97 -12.70
CA ARG A 92 40.74 -73.07 -13.69
C ARG A 92 39.70 -72.37 -14.55
N GLN A 93 38.69 -73.09 -15.04
CA GLN A 93 37.58 -72.51 -15.81
C GLN A 93 36.76 -71.52 -14.96
N ALA A 94 36.47 -71.84 -13.70
CA ALA A 94 35.80 -70.93 -12.78
C ALA A 94 36.65 -69.70 -12.42
N ALA A 95 37.98 -69.86 -12.27
CA ALA A 95 38.91 -68.76 -12.06
C ALA A 95 39.03 -67.85 -13.30
N GLU A 96 38.99 -68.43 -14.50
CA GLU A 96 39.00 -67.67 -15.76
C GLU A 96 37.67 -66.94 -15.98
N GLU A 97 36.55 -67.58 -15.69
CA GLU A 97 35.22 -66.97 -15.79
C GLU A 97 35.05 -65.81 -14.78
N THR A 98 35.52 -65.98 -13.55
CA THR A 98 35.48 -64.90 -12.54
C THR A 98 36.38 -63.72 -12.94
N ARG A 99 37.56 -63.99 -13.49
CA ARG A 99 38.45 -62.93 -14.01
C ARG A 99 37.82 -62.19 -15.20
N ARG A 100 37.14 -62.91 -16.09
CA ARG A 100 36.40 -62.31 -17.21
C ARG A 100 35.22 -61.45 -16.72
N ARG A 101 34.45 -61.95 -15.75
CA ARG A 101 33.35 -61.17 -15.12
C ARG A 101 33.87 -59.91 -14.44
N GLN A 102 35.02 -59.97 -13.76
CA GLN A 102 35.65 -58.79 -13.15
C GLN A 102 36.10 -57.77 -14.20
N GLN A 103 36.67 -58.21 -15.32
CA GLN A 103 37.04 -57.32 -16.42
C GLN A 103 35.82 -56.68 -17.09
N GLU A 104 34.76 -57.46 -17.36
CA GLU A 104 33.51 -56.94 -17.92
C GLU A 104 32.81 -55.95 -16.96
N GLU A 105 32.86 -56.19 -15.64
CA GLU A 105 32.33 -55.27 -14.63
C GLU A 105 33.16 -53.98 -14.52
N GLU A 106 34.49 -54.06 -14.61
CA GLU A 106 35.38 -52.89 -14.61
C GLU A 106 35.16 -52.02 -15.87
N ASP A 107 35.04 -52.63 -17.04
CA ASP A 107 34.73 -51.92 -18.28
C ASP A 107 33.34 -51.28 -18.25
N ARG A 108 32.36 -51.96 -17.65
CA ARG A 108 31.02 -51.40 -17.44
C ARG A 108 31.08 -50.17 -16.51
N ARG A 109 31.81 -50.25 -15.39
CA ARG A 109 32.00 -49.12 -14.47
C ARG A 109 32.70 -47.94 -15.14
N ARG A 110 33.71 -48.19 -15.98
CA ARG A 110 34.40 -47.15 -16.76
C ARG A 110 33.46 -46.43 -17.73
N ARG A 111 32.61 -47.17 -18.45
CA ARG A 111 31.61 -46.58 -19.35
C ARG A 111 30.56 -45.77 -18.60
N GLU A 112 30.07 -46.27 -17.47
CA GLU A 112 29.10 -45.55 -16.62
C GLU A 112 29.70 -44.24 -16.05
N ASP A 113 30.96 -44.26 -15.63
CA ASP A 113 31.68 -43.06 -15.16
C ASP A 113 31.94 -42.04 -16.30
N GLU A 114 32.25 -42.52 -17.51
CA GLU A 114 32.45 -41.67 -18.68
C GLU A 114 31.14 -41.02 -19.13
N GLU A 115 30.04 -41.76 -19.19
CA GLU A 115 28.70 -41.23 -19.45
C GLU A 115 28.28 -40.20 -18.38
N ARG A 116 28.60 -40.46 -17.11
CA ARG A 116 28.29 -39.54 -16.01
C ARG A 116 29.03 -38.21 -16.16
N ARG A 117 30.31 -38.24 -16.56
CA ARG A 117 31.10 -37.03 -16.85
C ARG A 117 30.55 -36.25 -18.03
N GLN A 118 30.18 -36.95 -19.11
CA GLN A 118 29.59 -36.30 -20.29
C GLN A 118 28.26 -35.60 -19.96
N ARG A 119 27.40 -36.23 -19.15
CA ARG A 119 26.14 -35.62 -18.68
C ARG A 119 26.38 -34.40 -17.81
N GLU A 120 27.35 -34.46 -16.90
CA GLU A 120 27.71 -33.32 -16.04
C GLU A 120 28.29 -32.14 -16.84
N GLU A 121 29.13 -32.39 -17.85
CA GLU A 121 29.65 -31.36 -18.75
C GLU A 121 28.55 -30.75 -19.63
N GLU A 122 27.62 -31.55 -20.15
CA GLU A 122 26.49 -31.07 -20.93
C GLU A 122 25.54 -30.22 -20.08
N GLU A 123 25.29 -30.62 -18.83
CA GLU A 123 24.47 -29.86 -17.89
C GLU A 123 25.13 -28.53 -17.49
N GLN A 124 26.45 -28.51 -17.31
CA GLN A 124 27.20 -27.27 -17.06
C GLN A 124 27.11 -26.31 -18.25
N ARG A 125 27.29 -26.81 -19.48
CA ARG A 125 27.15 -25.98 -20.69
C ARG A 125 25.75 -25.39 -20.83
N LYS A 126 24.70 -26.17 -20.54
CA LYS A 126 23.31 -25.69 -20.56
C LYS A 126 23.06 -24.60 -19.52
N ARG A 127 23.58 -24.76 -18.30
CA ARG A 127 23.46 -23.75 -17.24
C ARG A 127 24.19 -22.45 -17.59
N GLU A 128 25.38 -22.54 -18.17
CA GLU A 128 26.14 -21.37 -18.63
C GLU A 128 25.45 -20.64 -19.78
N GLU A 129 24.83 -21.37 -20.71
CA GLU A 129 24.05 -20.80 -21.82
C GLU A 129 22.76 -20.13 -21.31
N GLU A 130 22.06 -20.76 -20.37
CA GLU A 130 20.86 -20.20 -19.72
C GLU A 130 21.19 -18.92 -18.94
N GLU A 131 22.29 -18.90 -18.18
CA GLU A 131 22.74 -17.72 -17.45
C GLU A 131 23.13 -16.56 -18.40
N ARG A 132 23.73 -16.88 -19.55
CA ARG A 132 24.04 -15.88 -20.59
C ARG A 132 22.77 -15.27 -21.19
N LEU A 133 21.78 -16.11 -21.52
CA LEU A 133 20.49 -15.67 -22.04
C LEU A 133 19.71 -14.84 -21.01
N GLU A 134 19.79 -15.18 -19.73
CA GLU A 134 19.14 -14.42 -18.66
C GLU A 134 19.80 -13.04 -18.49
N ARG A 135 21.12 -12.96 -18.51
CA ARG A 135 21.85 -11.67 -18.48
C ARG A 135 21.53 -10.79 -19.69
N GLU A 136 21.45 -11.37 -20.89
CA GLU A 136 21.06 -10.64 -22.10
C GLU A 136 19.63 -10.10 -22.02
N ARG A 137 18.69 -10.89 -21.47
CA ARG A 137 17.31 -10.43 -21.20
C ARG A 137 17.26 -9.30 -20.19
N GLN A 138 18.02 -9.39 -19.09
CA GLN A 138 18.09 -8.35 -18.07
C GLN A 138 18.68 -7.05 -18.64
N GLU A 139 19.74 -7.14 -19.44
CA GLU A 139 20.32 -5.97 -20.11
C GLU A 139 19.36 -5.34 -21.13
N ALA A 140 18.62 -6.17 -21.88
CA ALA A 140 17.63 -5.66 -22.83
C ALA A 140 16.48 -4.93 -22.12
N GLU A 141 15.98 -5.49 -21.01
CA GLU A 141 14.94 -4.86 -20.20
C GLU A 141 15.44 -3.58 -19.53
N GLU A 142 16.69 -3.54 -19.06
CA GLU A 142 17.30 -2.33 -18.51
C GLU A 142 17.45 -1.22 -19.56
N ARG A 143 17.87 -1.56 -20.78
CA ARG A 143 17.94 -0.61 -21.90
C ARG A 143 16.55 -0.09 -22.28
N GLU A 144 15.54 -0.95 -22.33
CA GLU A 144 14.15 -0.53 -22.59
C GLU A 144 13.63 0.41 -21.50
N ARG A 145 13.90 0.11 -20.22
CA ARG A 145 13.54 0.97 -19.09
C ARG A 145 14.27 2.32 -19.14
N GLU A 146 15.55 2.34 -19.51
CA GLU A 146 16.32 3.57 -19.65
C GLU A 146 15.80 4.42 -20.81
N GLU A 147 15.51 3.81 -21.96
CA GLU A 147 14.89 4.50 -23.10
C GLU A 147 13.50 5.05 -22.75
N ALA A 148 12.67 4.27 -22.06
CA ALA A 148 11.37 4.73 -21.57
C ALA A 148 11.51 5.89 -20.57
N ALA A 149 12.50 5.84 -19.67
CA ALA A 149 12.80 6.94 -18.75
C ALA A 149 13.24 8.21 -19.49
N ARG A 150 14.12 8.09 -20.49
CA ARG A 150 14.55 9.21 -21.34
C ARG A 150 13.38 9.81 -22.14
N GLN A 151 12.50 8.97 -22.71
CA GLN A 151 11.30 9.43 -23.40
C GLN A 151 10.33 10.15 -22.44
N MET A 152 10.13 9.63 -21.24
CA MET A 152 9.31 10.27 -20.21
C MET A 152 9.93 11.61 -19.76
N GLU A 153 11.25 11.69 -19.59
CA GLU A 153 11.95 12.92 -19.26
C GLU A 153 11.84 13.97 -20.38
N GLU A 154 11.97 13.55 -21.64
CA GLU A 154 11.82 14.43 -22.80
C GLU A 154 10.38 14.93 -22.95
N GLN A 155 9.38 14.06 -22.73
CA GLN A 155 7.97 14.45 -22.66
C GLN A 155 7.71 15.44 -21.51
N GLN A 156 8.34 15.25 -20.34
CA GLN A 156 8.26 16.21 -19.24
C GLN A 156 8.93 17.54 -19.57
N LYS A 157 10.09 17.55 -20.25
CA LYS A 157 10.76 18.78 -20.72
C LYS A 157 9.92 19.53 -21.76
N LYS A 158 9.30 18.82 -22.71
CA LYS A 158 8.36 19.39 -23.70
C LYS A 158 7.09 19.96 -23.03
N LYS A 159 6.57 19.33 -21.97
CA LYS A 159 5.46 19.86 -21.14
C LYS A 159 5.88 21.08 -20.30
N LYS A 160 7.11 21.12 -19.78
CA LYS A 160 7.65 22.29 -19.06
C LYS A 160 7.97 23.48 -19.97
N GLY A 161 8.37 23.23 -21.22
CA GLY A 161 8.65 24.24 -22.25
C GLY A 161 7.40 24.81 -22.94
N LYS A 162 6.30 24.06 -23.01
CA LYS A 162 4.99 24.58 -23.43
C LYS A 162 4.37 25.43 -22.31
N ARG A 163 4.82 26.68 -22.24
CA ARG A 163 4.07 27.86 -21.77
C ARG A 163 3.27 27.63 -20.48
N LYS A 164 3.91 27.89 -19.33
CA LYS A 164 3.17 28.25 -18.09
C LYS A 164 2.11 29.29 -18.45
N GLY A 165 0.85 28.97 -18.16
CA GLY A 165 -0.37 29.65 -18.60
C GLY A 165 -0.43 31.18 -18.46
N LEU A 166 -1.48 31.72 -19.10
CA LEU A 166 -1.78 33.12 -19.37
C LEU A 166 -0.55 33.94 -19.82
N GLY A 167 -0.28 33.88 -21.13
CA GLY A 167 0.19 35.03 -21.89
C GLY A 167 1.60 35.55 -21.66
N GLY A 168 2.57 34.74 -21.23
CA GLY A 168 3.99 35.17 -21.21
C GLY A 168 4.29 36.40 -20.33
N LEU A 169 3.35 36.79 -19.47
CA LEU A 169 3.50 37.94 -18.59
C LEU A 169 4.56 37.64 -17.51
N SER A 170 5.44 38.61 -17.28
CA SER A 170 6.40 38.58 -16.16
C SER A 170 5.66 38.30 -14.84
N PRO A 171 6.25 37.51 -13.92
CA PRO A 171 5.68 37.26 -12.59
C PRO A 171 5.25 38.52 -11.84
N GLU A 172 5.95 39.64 -12.03
CA GLU A 172 5.61 40.95 -11.43
C GLU A 172 4.31 41.52 -12.00
N LYS A 173 4.15 41.50 -13.33
CA LYS A 173 2.91 41.93 -13.99
C LYS A 173 1.72 41.08 -13.56
N LYS A 174 1.91 39.76 -13.38
CA LYS A 174 0.86 38.85 -12.86
C LYS A 174 0.44 39.21 -11.43
N LYS A 175 1.39 39.58 -10.55
CA LYS A 175 1.08 40.05 -9.19
C LYS A 175 0.32 41.37 -9.19
N MET A 176 0.76 42.34 -10.00
CA MET A 176 0.09 43.63 -10.13
C MET A 176 -1.34 43.45 -10.65
N LEU A 177 -1.52 42.64 -11.69
CA LEU A 177 -2.84 42.34 -12.25
C LEU A 177 -3.76 41.66 -11.22
N LYS A 178 -3.24 40.70 -10.44
CA LYS A 178 -4.00 40.07 -9.35
C LYS A 178 -4.45 41.11 -8.31
N LYS A 179 -3.57 42.05 -7.95
CA LYS A 179 -3.91 43.14 -7.01
C LYS A 179 -5.05 44.01 -7.58
N LEU A 180 -4.94 44.44 -8.83
CA LEU A 180 -5.96 45.25 -9.50
C LEU A 180 -7.31 44.52 -9.60
N ILE A 181 -7.30 43.23 -9.96
CA ILE A 181 -8.52 42.41 -10.00
C ILE A 181 -9.16 42.31 -8.61
N MET A 182 -8.36 42.10 -7.57
CA MET A 182 -8.88 42.00 -6.20
C MET A 182 -9.40 43.35 -5.68
N GLN A 183 -8.73 44.46 -6.01
CA GLN A 183 -9.19 45.81 -5.69
C GLN A 183 -10.51 46.12 -6.37
N LYS A 184 -10.61 45.87 -7.68
CA LYS A 184 -11.85 46.05 -8.43
C LYS A 184 -12.97 45.15 -7.90
N ALA A 185 -12.69 43.87 -7.62
CA ALA A 185 -13.69 42.96 -7.07
C ALA A 185 -14.20 43.42 -5.69
N ALA A 186 -13.33 44.01 -4.85
CA ALA A 186 -13.74 44.57 -3.57
C ALA A 186 -14.61 45.83 -3.73
N GLU A 187 -14.26 46.68 -4.69
CA GLU A 187 -15.05 47.86 -5.05
C GLU A 187 -16.42 47.48 -5.61
N ASP A 188 -16.47 46.55 -6.58
CA ASP A 188 -17.69 46.03 -7.18
C ASP A 188 -18.60 45.41 -6.10
N LEU A 189 -18.05 44.63 -5.16
CA LEU A 189 -18.81 44.07 -4.04
C LEU A 189 -19.40 45.15 -3.12
N ARG A 190 -18.67 46.25 -2.87
CA ARG A 190 -19.16 47.38 -2.07
C ARG A 190 -20.25 48.14 -2.82
N ASN A 191 -20.10 48.34 -4.13
CA ASN A 191 -21.07 49.03 -4.97
C ASN A 191 -22.35 48.21 -5.12
N GLU A 192 -22.25 46.89 -5.33
CA GLU A 192 -23.41 45.98 -5.35
C GLU A 192 -24.16 46.01 -4.01
N ALA A 193 -23.44 45.99 -2.88
CA ALA A 193 -24.08 46.09 -1.56
C ALA A 193 -24.83 47.41 -1.37
N LYS A 194 -24.28 48.54 -1.84
CA LYS A 194 -24.96 49.84 -1.82
C LYS A 194 -26.18 49.85 -2.73
N ALA A 195 -26.04 49.41 -3.98
CA ALA A 195 -27.14 49.35 -4.93
C ALA A 195 -28.29 48.47 -4.43
N LYS A 196 -27.98 47.31 -3.85
CA LYS A 196 -28.96 46.42 -3.23
C LYS A 196 -29.64 47.03 -2.01
N ALA A 197 -28.92 47.82 -1.21
CA ALA A 197 -29.51 48.55 -0.10
C ALA A 197 -30.45 49.67 -0.60
N GLU A 198 -30.04 50.43 -1.60
CA GLU A 198 -30.88 51.47 -2.22
C GLU A 198 -32.12 50.88 -2.89
N GLU A 199 -31.99 49.77 -3.60
CA GLU A 199 -33.11 49.04 -4.20
C GLU A 199 -34.07 48.53 -3.13
N LYS A 200 -33.54 47.99 -2.03
CA LYS A 200 -34.35 47.58 -0.87
C LYS A 200 -35.13 48.76 -0.29
N GLU A 201 -34.49 49.91 -0.09
CA GLU A 201 -35.16 51.11 0.41
C GLU A 201 -36.22 51.61 -0.59
N ARG A 202 -35.94 51.61 -1.89
CA ARG A 202 -36.92 51.96 -2.94
C ARG A 202 -38.12 51.03 -2.91
N TYR A 203 -37.90 49.72 -2.83
CA TYR A 203 -38.96 48.71 -2.77
C TYR A 203 -39.82 48.86 -1.51
N ILE A 204 -39.20 49.10 -0.35
CA ILE A 204 -39.94 49.33 0.90
C ILE A 204 -40.78 50.61 0.79
N ASN A 205 -40.21 51.70 0.29
CA ASN A 205 -40.92 52.98 0.15
C ASN A 205 -42.08 52.90 -0.86
N GLU A 206 -41.95 52.11 -1.94
CA GLU A 206 -43.05 51.86 -2.88
C GLU A 206 -44.16 51.03 -2.24
N ARG A 207 -43.79 49.99 -1.48
CA ARG A 207 -44.74 49.04 -0.90
C ARG A 207 -45.45 49.57 0.34
N VAL A 208 -44.71 50.29 1.19
CA VAL A 208 -45.16 50.85 2.47
C VAL A 208 -44.65 52.29 2.56
N GLY A 209 -45.34 53.18 1.85
CA GLY A 209 -45.04 54.61 1.88
C GLY A 209 -45.29 55.25 3.27
N PRO A 210 -44.78 56.46 3.50
CA PRO A 210 -44.95 57.17 4.76
C PRO A 210 -46.44 57.41 5.08
N LEU A 211 -46.83 57.15 6.32
CA LEU A 211 -48.20 57.31 6.78
C LEU A 211 -48.54 58.80 6.98
N SER A 212 -49.48 59.31 6.18
CA SER A 212 -50.07 60.63 6.43
C SER A 212 -51.26 60.49 7.40
N LEU A 213 -51.11 61.05 8.59
CA LEU A 213 -52.11 61.04 9.67
C LEU A 213 -52.75 62.41 9.91
N GLU A 214 -52.16 63.48 9.35
CA GLU A 214 -52.56 64.86 9.62
C GLU A 214 -53.87 65.22 8.93
N GLY A 215 -54.80 65.86 9.65
CA GLY A 215 -56.08 66.32 9.11
C GLY A 215 -57.15 65.26 8.86
N LYS A 216 -56.95 64.01 9.30
CA LYS A 216 -57.95 62.93 9.14
C LYS A 216 -58.99 62.93 10.26
N ALA A 217 -60.26 62.71 9.90
CA ALA A 217 -61.35 62.53 10.85
C ALA A 217 -61.29 61.15 11.53
N GLU A 218 -61.91 61.01 12.70
CA GLU A 218 -61.88 59.77 13.51
C GLU A 218 -62.35 58.54 12.72
N GLY A 219 -63.44 58.67 11.95
CA GLY A 219 -63.97 57.57 11.13
C GLY A 219 -63.01 57.10 10.04
N ASP A 220 -62.21 57.99 9.46
CA ASP A 220 -61.22 57.65 8.44
C ASP A 220 -59.94 57.08 9.05
N LEU A 221 -59.59 57.49 10.28
CA LEU A 221 -58.55 56.84 11.09
C LEU A 221 -58.90 55.37 11.36
N VAL A 222 -60.12 55.10 11.80
CA VAL A 222 -60.57 53.71 12.10
C VAL A 222 -60.55 52.84 10.84
N LYS A 223 -60.96 53.37 9.68
CA LYS A 223 -60.86 52.64 8.40
C LYS A 223 -59.41 52.34 8.03
N LEU A 224 -58.51 53.33 8.17
CA LEU A 224 -57.08 53.16 7.89
C LEU A 224 -56.46 52.07 8.79
N CYS A 225 -56.76 52.07 10.09
CA CYS A 225 -56.27 51.04 11.01
C CYS A 225 -56.72 49.63 10.59
N LYS A 226 -57.98 49.47 10.17
CA LYS A 226 -58.49 48.18 9.67
C LYS A 226 -57.81 47.75 8.37
N GLN A 227 -57.56 48.68 7.45
CA GLN A 227 -56.84 48.40 6.21
C GLN A 227 -55.39 47.96 6.47
N LEU A 228 -54.66 48.69 7.31
CA LEU A 228 -53.29 48.35 7.70
C LEU A 228 -53.21 46.98 8.37
N HIS A 229 -54.18 46.65 9.23
CA HIS A 229 -54.25 45.33 9.88
C HIS A 229 -54.47 44.19 8.86
N GLN A 230 -55.37 44.38 7.89
CA GLN A 230 -55.58 43.41 6.81
C GLN A 230 -54.33 43.24 5.92
N GLN A 231 -53.64 44.35 5.62
CA GLN A 231 -52.39 44.32 4.86
C GLN A 231 -51.30 43.57 5.64
N LEU A 232 -51.15 43.86 6.94
CA LEU A 232 -50.19 43.16 7.80
C LEU A 232 -50.43 41.64 7.80
N SER A 233 -51.67 41.20 7.98
CA SER A 233 -52.00 39.77 7.98
C SER A 233 -51.62 39.06 6.67
N LYS A 234 -51.82 39.70 5.51
CA LYS A 234 -51.39 39.16 4.22
C LYS A 234 -49.86 39.13 4.08
N LEU A 235 -49.18 40.20 4.54
CA LEU A 235 -47.72 40.28 4.49
C LEU A 235 -47.06 39.23 5.40
N GLU A 236 -47.64 38.95 6.56
CA GLU A 236 -47.16 37.89 7.46
C GLU A 236 -47.26 36.51 6.83
N GLU A 237 -48.35 36.21 6.12
CA GLU A 237 -48.50 34.98 5.35
C GLU A 237 -47.41 34.86 4.26
N GLU A 238 -47.18 35.92 3.49
CA GLU A 238 -46.13 35.93 2.47
C GLU A 238 -44.72 35.77 3.07
N VAL A 239 -44.44 36.41 4.21
CA VAL A 239 -43.16 36.25 4.91
C VAL A 239 -42.95 34.80 5.31
N TYR A 240 -43.98 34.14 5.87
CA TYR A 240 -43.90 32.73 6.22
C TYR A 240 -43.59 31.84 5.01
N ASP A 241 -44.25 32.08 3.88
CA ASP A 241 -43.99 31.35 2.63
C ASP A 241 -42.55 31.53 2.13
N TRP A 242 -42.03 32.76 2.20
CA TRP A 242 -40.64 33.04 1.83
C TRP A 242 -39.64 32.39 2.78
N GLU A 243 -39.88 32.42 4.09
CA GLU A 243 -39.03 31.75 5.06
C GLU A 243 -38.98 30.24 4.84
N VAL A 244 -40.13 29.61 4.54
CA VAL A 244 -40.18 28.17 4.23
C VAL A 244 -39.37 27.86 2.97
N LYS A 245 -39.47 28.69 1.93
CA LYS A 245 -38.69 28.54 0.69
C LYS A 245 -37.19 28.68 0.96
N ILE A 246 -36.78 29.70 1.70
CA ILE A 246 -35.37 29.93 2.08
C ILE A 246 -34.84 28.75 2.90
N ARG A 247 -35.58 28.27 3.91
CA ARG A 247 -35.19 27.10 4.71
C ARG A 247 -34.98 25.84 3.86
N LYS A 248 -35.83 25.62 2.86
CA LYS A 248 -35.67 24.49 1.90
C LYS A 248 -34.40 24.66 1.06
N GLN A 249 -34.13 25.85 0.55
CA GLN A 249 -32.92 26.14 -0.21
C GLN A 249 -31.65 26.00 0.64
N ASP A 250 -31.67 26.44 1.90
CA ASP A 250 -30.55 26.25 2.82
C ASP A 250 -30.26 24.77 3.08
N GLN A 251 -31.31 23.96 3.28
CA GLN A 251 -31.17 22.51 3.41
C GLN A 251 -30.57 21.87 2.15
N GLU A 252 -30.98 22.32 0.98
CA GLU A 252 -30.42 21.88 -0.30
C GLU A 252 -28.94 22.26 -0.42
N ILE A 253 -28.56 23.51 -0.10
CA ILE A 253 -27.17 23.98 -0.10
C ILE A 253 -26.32 23.14 0.86
N ILE A 254 -26.81 22.84 2.06
CA ILE A 254 -26.12 22.00 3.04
C ILE A 254 -25.91 20.59 2.47
N THR A 255 -26.96 20.01 1.89
CA THR A 255 -26.91 18.67 1.28
C THR A 255 -25.90 18.62 0.12
N LEU A 256 -25.93 19.62 -0.77
CA LEU A 256 -25.00 19.72 -1.89
C LEU A 256 -23.57 19.97 -1.41
N THR A 257 -23.37 20.83 -0.42
CA THR A 257 -22.06 21.08 0.19
C THR A 257 -21.48 19.81 0.79
N LEU A 258 -22.29 19.01 1.48
CA LEU A 258 -21.87 17.72 2.02
C LEU A 258 -21.48 16.74 0.91
N LYS A 259 -22.29 16.61 -0.15
CA LYS A 259 -21.99 15.78 -1.33
C LYS A 259 -20.69 16.19 -2.03
N VAL A 260 -20.46 17.50 -2.18
CA VAL A 260 -19.23 18.04 -2.77
C VAL A 260 -18.02 17.76 -1.88
N ASN A 261 -18.17 17.82 -0.56
CA ASN A 261 -17.08 17.51 0.37
C ASN A 261 -16.74 16.02 0.38
N ASP A 262 -17.74 15.14 0.32
CA ASP A 262 -17.52 13.70 0.24
C ASP A 262 -16.87 13.31 -1.10
N SER A 263 -17.28 13.93 -2.22
CA SER A 263 -16.69 13.67 -3.54
C SER A 263 -15.28 14.24 -3.72
N LYS A 264 -14.98 15.38 -3.08
CA LYS A 264 -13.63 15.97 -3.04
C LYS A 264 -12.68 15.23 -2.08
N GLY A 265 -13.19 14.20 -1.40
CA GLY A 265 -12.50 13.44 -0.37
C GLY A 265 -12.70 14.08 1.01
N LYS A 266 -13.37 13.33 1.89
CA LYS A 266 -13.69 13.64 3.30
C LYS A 266 -12.49 14.10 4.16
N PHE A 267 -11.28 13.99 3.62
CA PHE A 267 -10.00 14.39 4.23
C PHE A 267 -9.12 15.16 3.26
N ALA A 268 -9.54 16.33 2.78
CA ALA A 268 -8.58 17.38 2.42
C ALA A 268 -7.88 17.82 3.72
N LYS A 269 -6.96 16.99 4.24
CA LYS A 269 -6.27 17.19 5.51
C LYS A 269 -5.66 18.59 5.45
N PRO A 270 -6.18 19.57 6.21
CA PRO A 270 -5.59 20.90 6.19
C PRO A 270 -4.16 20.70 6.67
N VAL A 271 -3.19 21.10 5.84
CA VAL A 271 -1.77 20.91 6.15
C VAL A 271 -1.53 21.59 7.50
N LEU A 272 -1.31 20.79 8.55
CA LEU A 272 -1.15 21.27 9.91
C LEU A 272 0.14 22.08 9.97
N LYS A 273 0.05 23.40 9.74
CA LYS A 273 1.16 24.32 9.94
C LYS A 273 1.37 24.48 11.44
N LYS A 274 2.64 24.44 11.88
CA LYS A 274 3.03 24.74 13.27
C LYS A 274 2.70 26.21 13.56
N VAL A 275 1.48 26.46 14.02
CA VAL A 275 1.03 27.78 14.45
C VAL A 275 1.53 28.01 15.87
N ASN A 276 2.36 29.03 16.07
CA ASN A 276 2.85 29.38 17.39
C ASN A 276 1.72 30.07 18.18
N LYS A 277 1.28 29.46 19.29
CA LYS A 277 0.21 30.00 20.15
C LYS A 277 0.54 31.38 20.75
N THR A 278 1.81 31.77 20.81
CA THR A 278 2.19 33.09 21.31
C THR A 278 1.72 34.21 20.39
N GLU A 279 1.74 34.04 19.06
CA GLU A 279 1.37 35.10 18.11
C GLU A 279 -0.08 35.58 18.31
N SER A 280 -1.02 34.64 18.51
CA SER A 280 -2.43 34.96 18.79
C SER A 280 -2.64 35.60 20.17
N LYS A 281 -1.78 35.27 21.16
CA LYS A 281 -1.82 35.90 22.49
C LYS A 281 -1.23 37.31 22.46
N PHE A 282 -0.14 37.52 21.71
CA PHE A 282 0.42 38.85 21.44
C PHE A 282 -0.59 39.72 20.70
N LYS A 283 -1.27 39.22 19.66
CA LYS A 283 -2.30 39.97 18.94
C LYS A 283 -3.46 40.43 19.83
N LYS A 284 -3.84 39.63 20.83
CA LYS A 284 -4.91 39.97 21.79
C LYS A 284 -4.46 40.97 22.88
N LEU A 285 -3.16 41.01 23.19
CA LEU A 285 -2.57 41.99 24.09
C LEU A 285 -2.34 43.32 23.36
N THR A 286 -1.76 43.28 22.15
CA THR A 286 -1.51 44.46 21.31
C THR A 286 -2.80 45.08 20.80
N SER A 287 -3.84 44.31 20.45
CA SER A 287 -5.13 44.92 20.06
C SER A 287 -5.83 45.66 21.20
N LYS A 288 -5.40 45.45 22.45
CA LYS A 288 -6.00 46.06 23.64
C LYS A 288 -5.20 47.26 24.15
N THR A 289 -3.93 47.37 23.77
CA THR A 289 -3.02 48.48 24.14
C THR A 289 -2.59 49.35 22.96
N SER A 290 -2.74 48.85 21.73
CA SER A 290 -2.34 49.50 20.50
C SER A 290 -3.55 49.50 19.56
N LYS A 291 -4.12 50.69 19.35
CA LYS A 291 -5.11 50.95 18.29
C LYS A 291 -4.45 50.93 16.90
N ASP A 292 -3.13 50.75 16.88
CA ASP A 292 -2.28 50.72 15.71
C ASP A 292 -2.30 49.30 15.14
N LYS A 293 -2.79 49.20 13.91
CA LYS A 293 -2.77 47.99 13.10
C LYS A 293 -1.35 47.44 13.19
N ALA A 294 -1.21 46.15 13.50
CA ALA A 294 0.08 45.47 13.48
C ALA A 294 0.55 45.29 12.03
N ASP A 295 0.72 46.41 11.33
CA ASP A 295 1.25 46.47 9.99
C ASP A 295 2.76 46.34 10.13
N PHE A 296 3.31 45.35 9.44
CA PHE A 296 4.75 45.02 9.45
C PHE A 296 5.65 46.24 9.14
N ARG A 297 5.08 47.28 8.53
CA ARG A 297 5.75 48.53 8.16
C ARG A 297 6.07 49.41 9.37
N ASP A 298 5.32 49.30 10.47
CA ASP A 298 5.47 50.20 11.62
C ASP A 298 6.72 49.93 12.45
N ASN A 299 7.24 48.70 12.40
CA ASN A 299 8.53 48.35 13.00
C ASN A 299 9.75 48.69 12.11
N LEU A 300 9.54 49.23 10.90
CA LEU A 300 10.62 49.69 10.04
C LEU A 300 10.80 51.21 10.20
N LYS A 301 12.04 51.64 10.45
CA LYS A 301 12.41 53.06 10.37
C LYS A 301 12.25 53.51 8.91
N SER A 302 11.20 54.27 8.61
CA SER A 302 10.97 54.86 7.29
C SER A 302 12.02 55.94 7.03
N THR A 303 12.70 55.88 5.87
CA THR A 303 13.63 56.92 5.42
C THR A 303 12.92 58.09 4.73
N GLY A 304 11.59 58.16 4.81
CA GLY A 304 10.77 59.23 4.22
C GLY A 304 10.64 59.17 2.68
N GLN A 305 11.22 58.17 2.02
CA GLN A 305 11.11 58.02 0.55
C GLN A 305 10.19 56.85 0.18
N SER A 306 8.93 57.15 -0.11
CA SER A 306 7.93 56.18 -0.57
C SER A 306 7.91 56.06 -2.10
N LYS A 307 9.02 55.65 -2.74
CA LYS A 307 9.06 55.47 -4.21
C LYS A 307 8.05 54.45 -4.80
N PHE A 308 7.29 53.75 -3.96
CA PHE A 308 6.29 52.75 -4.34
C PHE A 308 5.01 52.77 -3.49
N ALA A 309 4.77 53.82 -2.69
CA ALA A 309 3.44 53.96 -2.10
C ALA A 309 2.48 54.33 -3.23
N ILE A 310 1.45 53.52 -3.42
CA ILE A 310 0.28 53.95 -4.17
C ILE A 310 -0.39 54.93 -3.22
N ASP A 311 -0.37 56.21 -3.55
CA ASP A 311 -1.15 57.22 -2.84
C ASP A 311 -2.59 56.72 -2.83
N GLU A 312 -3.10 56.43 -1.63
CA GLU A 312 -4.53 56.37 -1.41
C GLU A 312 -5.04 57.78 -1.64
N GLU A 313 -5.56 58.05 -2.84
CA GLU A 313 -6.41 59.22 -3.06
C GLU A 313 -7.62 59.07 -2.13
N GLU A 314 -7.52 59.69 -0.95
CA GLU A 314 -8.67 60.08 -0.15
C GLU A 314 -9.54 60.97 -1.03
N LYS A 315 -10.56 60.37 -1.68
CA LYS A 315 -11.72 61.12 -2.13
C LYS A 315 -12.46 61.61 -0.90
N ALA A 316 -12.11 62.81 -0.47
CA ALA A 316 -12.99 63.67 0.29
C ALA A 316 -14.11 64.14 -0.64
N GLU A 317 -15.26 63.47 -0.56
CA GLU A 317 -16.59 64.08 -0.73
C GLU A 317 -17.65 63.22 -0.05
#